data_AF-A0A7C6WAA5-F1
#
_entry.id   AF-A0A7C6WAA5-F1
#
_cell.length_a   1.000
_cell.length_b   1.000
_cell.length_c   1.000
_cell.angle_alpha   90.00
_cell.angle_beta   90.00
_cell.angle_gamma   90.00
#
_symmetry.space_group_name_H-M   'P 1'
#
loop_
_entity.id
_entity.type
_entity.pdbx_description
1 polymer ?
#
loop_
_entity_poly.entity_id
_entity_poly.type
_entity_poly.pdbx_seq_one_letter_code
_entity_poly.pdbx_strand_id
1 'polypeptide(L)' 'MSNTNIFQVDYLPDEKKIKINLPDEVWNSIDTITLTRFFQEELVVEKQEESEGEEG' A
#
# COMPACT_ATOMS: atom_id res chain seq x y z
N MET A 1 -15.84 -2.75 21.23
CA MET A 1 -14.55 -2.11 20.91
C MET A 1 -13.91 -2.99 19.87
N SER A 2 -14.10 -2.67 18.60
CA SER A 2 -13.66 -3.52 17.49
C SER A 2 -12.21 -3.16 17.19
N ASN A 3 -11.29 -4.09 17.46
CA ASN A 3 -9.87 -3.93 17.15
C ASN A 3 -9.72 -3.81 15.64
N THR A 4 -9.50 -2.59 15.13
CA THR A 4 -9.31 -2.31 13.71
C THR A 4 -7.89 -2.69 13.26
N ASN A 5 -7.45 -3.91 13.59
CA ASN A 5 -6.17 -4.50 13.16
C ASN A 5 -6.34 -5.31 11.87
N ILE A 6 -7.38 -5.02 11.09
CA ILE A 6 -7.77 -5.80 9.93
C ILE A 6 -7.21 -5.16 8.68
N PHE A 7 -6.39 -5.94 7.97
CA PHE A 7 -6.03 -5.71 6.58
C PHE A 7 -7.29 -5.46 5.75
N GLN A 8 -7.37 -4.30 5.08
CA GLN A 8 -8.51 -3.94 4.25
C GLN A 8 -8.05 -3.62 2.83
N VAL A 9 -8.79 -4.14 1.84
CA VAL A 9 -8.57 -3.88 0.42
C VAL A 9 -9.87 -3.42 -0.20
N ASP A 10 -9.89 -2.19 -0.70
CA ASP A 10 -11.02 -1.64 -1.43
C ASP A 10 -10.68 -1.47 -2.90
N TYR A 11 -11.52 -2.00 -3.79
CA TYR A 11 -11.44 -1.73 -5.22
C TYR A 11 -12.44 -0.65 -5.59
N LEU A 12 -11.93 0.50 -6.06
CA LEU A 12 -12.70 1.64 -6.51
C LEU A 12 -12.63 1.69 -8.04
N PRO A 13 -13.59 1.07 -8.75
CA PRO A 13 -13.54 0.95 -10.22
C PRO A 13 -13.69 2.31 -10.92
N ASP A 14 -14.50 3.21 -10.38
CA ASP A 14 -14.73 4.55 -10.94
C ASP A 14 -13.45 5.39 -10.94
N GLU A 15 -12.63 5.21 -9.90
CA GLU A 15 -11.32 5.85 -9.79
C GLU A 15 -10.18 5.02 -10.39
N LYS A 16 -10.47 3.78 -10.82
CA LYS A 16 -9.48 2.76 -11.23
C LYS A 16 -8.38 2.55 -10.19
N LYS A 17 -8.73 2.54 -8.90
CA LYS A 17 -7.78 2.42 -7.77
C LYS A 17 -8.05 1.17 -6.94
N ILE A 18 -6.99 0.61 -6.37
CA ILE A 18 -7.06 -0.34 -5.26
C ILE A 18 -6.45 0.38 -4.05
N LYS A 19 -7.18 0.43 -2.93
CA LYS A 19 -6.70 0.97 -1.65
C LYS A 19 -6.40 -0.20 -0.73
N ILE A 20 -5.17 -0.29 -0.26
CA ILE A 20 -4.74 -1.30 0.71
C ILE A 20 -4.43 -0.57 2.00
N ASN A 21 -5.21 -0.81 3.05
CA ASN A 21 -4.97 -0.29 4.38
C ASN A 21 -4.33 -1.39 5.22
N LEU A 22 -3.08 -1.16 5.61
CA LEU A 22 -2.32 -2.04 6.49
C LEU A 22 -2.33 -1.47 7.91
N PRO A 23 -2.53 -2.31 8.94
CA PRO A 23 -2.29 -1.89 10.33
C PRO A 23 -0.82 -1.51 10.52
N ASP A 24 -0.53 -0.55 11.41
CA ASP A 24 0.82 -0.08 11.68
C ASP A 24 1.79 -1.21 12.05
N GLU A 25 1.31 -2.22 12.80
CA GLU A 25 2.09 -3.40 13.15
C GLU A 25 2.57 -4.18 11.92
N VAL A 26 1.71 -4.32 10.90
CA VAL A 26 2.05 -5.01 9.65
C VAL A 26 2.95 -4.11 8.80
N TRP A 27 2.64 -2.82 8.69
CA TRP A 27 3.45 -1.87 7.92
C TRP A 27 4.89 -1.77 8.42
N ASN A 28 5.08 -1.76 9.74
CA ASN A 28 6.40 -1.65 10.36
C ASN A 28 7.16 -2.99 10.44
N SER A 29 6.53 -4.11 10.06
CA SER A 29 7.15 -5.45 10.13
C SER A 29 7.49 -6.05 8.78
N ILE A 30 7.15 -5.37 7.67
CA ILE A 30 7.40 -5.86 6.32
C ILE A 30 8.33 -4.93 5.55
N ASP A 31 9.24 -5.52 4.79
CA ASP A 31 10.18 -4.79 3.94
C ASP A 31 9.69 -4.67 2.49
N THR A 32 8.74 -5.49 2.06
CA THR A 32 8.33 -5.58 0.66
C THR A 32 6.84 -5.92 0.50
N ILE A 33 6.18 -5.28 -0.46
CA ILE A 33 4.81 -5.60 -0.90
C ILE A 33 4.86 -6.03 -2.37
N THR A 34 4.48 -7.27 -2.65
CA THR A 34 4.45 -7.80 -4.03
C THR A 34 3.02 -7.78 -4.58
N LEU A 35 2.81 -7.06 -5.69
CA LEU A 35 1.54 -7.03 -6.40
C LEU A 35 1.68 -7.80 -7.72
N THR A 36 1.02 -8.95 -7.82
CA THR A 36 1.04 -9.76 -9.04
C THR A 36 -0.29 -9.64 -9.77
N ARG A 37 -0.28 -9.05 -10.96
CA ARG A 37 -1.45 -9.05 -11.85
C ARG A 37 -1.51 -10.40 -12.58
N PHE A 38 -2.59 -11.15 -12.41
CA PHE A 38 -2.79 -12.40 -13.15
C PHE A 38 -2.97 -12.06 -14.64
N PHE A 39 -1.92 -12.33 -15.43
CA PHE A 39 -1.75 -12.01 -16.85
C PHE A 39 -1.59 -10.52 -17.20
N GLN A 40 -0.42 -10.22 -17.79
CA GLN A 40 0.05 -8.94 -18.38
C GLN A 40 0.74 -7.98 -17.40
N GLU A 41 2.05 -8.16 -17.30
CA GLU A 41 3.10 -7.29 -16.70
C GLU A 41 3.12 -7.18 -15.16
N GLU A 42 4.24 -7.65 -14.57
CA GLU A 42 4.62 -7.44 -13.17
C GLU A 42 5.03 -5.98 -12.99
N LEU A 43 4.40 -5.27 -12.04
CA LEU A 43 4.71 -3.87 -11.75
C LEU A 43 5.28 -3.79 -10.33
N VAL A 44 6.59 -3.58 -10.25
CA VAL A 44 7.31 -3.42 -8.98
C VAL A 44 7.30 -1.92 -8.61
N VAL A 45 6.75 -1.58 -7.45
CA VAL A 45 6.79 -0.21 -6.90
C VAL A 45 7.69 -0.24 -5.67
N GLU A 46 8.82 0.45 -5.73
CA GLU A 46 9.68 0.71 -4.58
C GLU A 46 9.16 1.92 -3.80
N LYS A 47 9.17 1.85 -2.47
CA LYS A 47 8.81 2.97 -1.60
C LYS A 47 9.85 4.07 -1.79
N GLN A 48 9.44 5.24 -2.31
CA GLN A 48 10.31 6.42 -2.30
C GLN A 48 10.41 6.93 -0.86
N GLU A 49 11.63 7.21 -0.40
CA GLU A 49 11.85 8.00 0.82
C GLU A 49 11.23 9.38 0.61
N GLU A 50 10.41 9.81 1.57
CA GLU A 50 9.91 11.19 1.63
C GLU A 50 11.13 12.12 1.63
N SER A 51 11.37 12.80 0.52
CA SER A 51 12.26 13.95 0.52
C SER A 51 11.62 15.00 1.41
N GLU A 52 12.10 15.12 2.65
CA GLU A 52 11.85 16.25 3.52
C GLU A 52 12.21 17.51 2.73
N GLY A 53 11.19 18.19 2.21
CA GLY A 53 11.36 19.44 1.50
C GLY A 53 11.86 20.49 2.49
N GLU A 54 13.10 20.92 2.31
CA GLU A 54 13.68 22.07 3.01
C GLU A 54 12.74 23.29 2.83
N GLU A 55 12.26 23.81 3.96
CA GLU A 55 11.56 25.09 4.04
C GLU A 55 12.56 26.21 3.69
N GLY A 56 12.27 26.96 2.62
CA GLY A 56 12.96 28.20 2.24
C GLY A 56 12.20 29.45 2.68
#